data_AF-A0AAN7HZK6-F1
#
_entry.id   AF-A0AAN7HZK6-F1
#
_cell.length_a   1.000
_cell.length_b   1.000
_cell.length_c   1.000
_cell.angle_alpha   90.00
_cell.angle_beta   90.00
_cell.angle_gamma   90.00
#
_symmetry.space_group_name_H-M   'P 1'
#
loop_
_entity.id
_entity.type
_entity.pdbx_description
1 polymer ?
#
loop_
_entity_poly.entity_id
_entity_poly.type
_entity_poly.pdbx_seq_one_letter_code
_entity_poly.pdbx_strand_id
1 'polypeptide(L)'
;MLSCLAKLTVWQQVHNKYLGAETSIIPLGLHHLLATVRSPYVRTTSDLRIIATTLESISLSHWSFIFNDMPFTTDTVFALVAQKMCQHKQESFMATGIPHLPPPFFFVDPI
;
A
#
# COMPACT_ATOMS: atom_id res chain seq x y z
N MET A 1 -12.24 -7.97 -9.22
CA MET A 1 -11.72 -6.62 -8.87
C MET A 1 -10.48 -6.23 -9.67
N LEU A 2 -9.54 -7.15 -9.95
CA LEU A 2 -8.29 -6.90 -10.74
C LEU A 2 -8.38 -7.27 -12.23
N SER A 3 -9.55 -7.20 -12.86
CA SER A 3 -9.76 -7.75 -14.22
C SER A 3 -9.13 -6.94 -15.37
N CYS A 4 -8.54 -5.77 -15.13
CA CYS A 4 -7.89 -4.97 -16.17
C CYS A 4 -6.37 -4.88 -15.97
N LEU A 5 -5.64 -4.74 -17.08
CA LEU A 5 -4.18 -4.78 -17.12
C LEU A 5 -3.54 -3.78 -16.15
N ALA A 6 -4.04 -2.55 -16.09
CA ALA A 6 -3.51 -1.53 -15.18
C ALA A 6 -3.58 -1.95 -13.70
N LYS A 7 -4.69 -2.56 -13.27
CA LYS A 7 -4.86 -3.04 -11.89
C LYS A 7 -3.90 -4.20 -11.56
N LEU A 8 -3.68 -5.09 -12.54
CA LEU A 8 -2.74 -6.20 -12.42
C LEU A 8 -1.30 -5.70 -12.31
N THR A 9 -0.91 -4.75 -13.17
CA THR A 9 0.44 -4.17 -13.16
C THR A 9 0.74 -3.49 -11.83
N VAL A 10 -0.20 -2.69 -11.30
CA VAL A 10 -0.04 -2.09 -9.97
C VAL A 10 0.18 -3.17 -8.90
N TRP A 11 -0.71 -4.17 -8.86
CA TRP A 11 -0.62 -5.24 -7.88
C TRP A 11 0.75 -5.92 -7.89
N GLN A 12 1.22 -6.33 -9.06
CA GLN A 12 2.51 -7.01 -9.22
C GLN A 12 3.67 -6.14 -8.78
N GLN A 13 3.72 -4.89 -9.24
CA GLN A 13 4.83 -3.99 -8.93
C GLN A 13 4.86 -3.61 -7.44
N VAL A 14 3.70 -3.41 -6.77
CA VAL A 14 3.68 -3.22 -5.31
C VAL A 14 4.15 -4.49 -4.61
N HIS A 15 3.63 -5.66 -5.01
CA HIS A 15 4.00 -6.92 -4.39
C HIS A 15 5.49 -7.24 -4.56
N ASN A 16 6.06 -7.01 -5.74
CA ASN A 16 7.50 -7.15 -6.00
C ASN A 16 8.32 -6.16 -5.14
N LYS A 17 7.89 -4.89 -5.09
CA LYS A 17 8.61 -3.82 -4.38
C LYS A 17 8.67 -4.03 -2.88
N TYR A 18 7.57 -4.49 -2.27
CA TYR A 18 7.45 -4.53 -0.81
C TYR A 18 7.56 -5.93 -0.22
N LEU A 19 7.24 -6.98 -1.00
CA LEU A 19 7.22 -8.37 -0.53
C LEU A 19 8.28 -9.25 -1.21
N GLY A 20 9.01 -8.72 -2.21
CA GLY A 20 10.13 -9.41 -2.85
C GLY A 20 9.76 -10.69 -3.60
N ALA A 21 8.47 -10.98 -3.81
CA ALA A 21 8.02 -12.20 -4.46
C ALA A 21 7.91 -11.99 -5.97
N GLU A 22 8.77 -12.66 -6.75
CA GLU A 22 8.63 -12.77 -8.21
C GLU A 22 7.28 -13.43 -8.57
N THR A 23 6.26 -12.61 -8.74
CA THR A 23 4.93 -13.10 -9.13
C THR A 23 4.81 -13.07 -10.64
N SER A 24 5.04 -14.23 -11.28
CA SER A 24 4.93 -14.40 -12.72
C SER A 24 3.56 -13.96 -13.23
N ILE A 25 3.52 -13.44 -14.46
CA ILE A 25 2.35 -12.85 -15.10
C ILE A 25 1.34 -13.96 -15.47
N ILE A 26 0.59 -14.44 -14.50
CA ILE A 26 -0.59 -15.28 -14.72
C ILE A 26 -1.82 -14.44 -14.36
N PRO A 27 -2.93 -14.50 -15.12
CA PRO A 27 -4.10 -13.67 -14.86
C PRO A 27 -4.52 -13.77 -13.40
N LEU A 28 -4.40 -12.68 -12.63
CA LEU A 28 -4.74 -12.70 -11.20
C LEU A 28 -6.25 -12.79 -11.04
N GLY A 29 -6.74 -14.02 -10.90
CA GLY A 29 -8.07 -14.30 -10.38
C GLY A 29 -8.15 -13.97 -8.89
N LEU A 30 -9.37 -13.74 -8.40
CA LEU A 30 -9.70 -13.63 -6.97
C LEU A 30 -9.12 -14.80 -6.16
N HIS A 31 -9.05 -15.98 -6.76
CA HIS A 31 -8.45 -17.18 -6.16
C HIS A 31 -6.97 -17.04 -5.84
N HIS A 32 -6.19 -16.34 -6.69
CA HIS A 32 -4.77 -16.13 -6.40
C HIS A 32 -4.58 -15.08 -5.30
N LEU A 33 -5.45 -14.06 -5.26
CA LEU A 33 -5.48 -13.05 -4.20
C LEU A 33 -5.80 -13.69 -2.83
N LEU A 34 -6.78 -14.58 -2.80
CA LEU A 34 -7.11 -15.40 -1.62
C LEU A 34 -5.96 -16.35 -1.28
N ALA A 35 -5.26 -16.91 -2.27
CA ALA A 35 -4.07 -17.72 -2.05
C ALA A 35 -2.89 -16.90 -1.50
N THR A 36 -2.72 -15.64 -1.92
CA THR A 36 -1.69 -14.74 -1.38
C THR A 36 -1.96 -14.44 0.08
N VAL A 37 -3.19 -14.08 0.45
CA VAL A 37 -3.57 -13.83 1.87
C VAL A 37 -3.49 -15.10 2.72
N ARG A 38 -3.80 -16.27 2.14
CA ARG A 38 -3.66 -17.58 2.81
C ARG A 38 -2.25 -18.16 2.71
N SER A 39 -1.33 -17.49 2.02
CA SER A 39 0.02 -17.99 1.80
C SER A 39 0.80 -17.93 3.11
N PRO A 40 1.49 -19.00 3.50
CA PRO A 40 2.39 -18.98 4.66
C PRO A 40 3.58 -18.01 4.49
N TYR A 41 3.73 -17.38 3.33
CA TYR A 41 4.69 -16.31 3.07
C TYR A 41 4.22 -14.92 3.53
N VAL A 42 2.90 -14.70 3.68
CA VAL A 42 2.37 -13.49 4.33
C VAL A 42 2.49 -13.72 5.83
N ARG A 43 3.71 -13.52 6.33
CA ARG A 43 4.13 -13.94 7.67
C ARG A 43 3.96 -12.85 8.71
N THR A 44 3.83 -11.59 8.28
CA THR A 44 3.88 -10.45 9.17
C THR A 44 2.65 -9.56 9.03
N THR A 45 2.31 -8.85 10.11
CA THR A 45 1.26 -7.82 10.10
C THR A 45 1.58 -6.70 9.12
N SER A 46 2.87 -6.44 8.82
CA SER A 46 3.29 -5.52 7.76
C SER A 46 2.89 -6.00 6.36
N ASP A 47 3.03 -7.29 6.06
CA ASP A 47 2.70 -7.84 4.73
C ASP A 47 1.20 -7.75 4.45
N LEU A 48 0.38 -8.07 5.47
CA LEU A 48 -1.07 -7.91 5.40
C LEU A 48 -1.49 -6.45 5.21
N ARG A 49 -0.81 -5.50 5.88
CA ARG A 49 -1.05 -4.06 5.68
C ARG A 49 -0.70 -3.63 4.26
N ILE A 50 0.38 -4.15 3.69
CA ILE A 50 0.77 -3.86 2.30
C ILE A 50 -0.32 -4.34 1.34
N ILE A 51 -0.78 -5.59 1.49
CA ILE A 51 -1.84 -6.17 0.67
C ILE A 51 -3.14 -5.36 0.80
N ALA A 52 -3.58 -5.08 2.03
CA ALA A 52 -4.81 -4.33 2.29
C ALA A 52 -4.75 -2.92 1.69
N THR A 53 -3.64 -2.21 1.91
CA THR A 53 -3.41 -0.85 1.37
C THR A 53 -3.45 -0.84 -0.16
N THR A 54 -2.89 -1.88 -0.79
CA THR A 54 -2.88 -2.02 -2.25
C THR A 54 -4.28 -2.23 -2.81
N LEU A 55 -5.04 -3.15 -2.22
CA LEU A 55 -6.44 -3.41 -2.63
C LEU A 55 -7.32 -2.19 -2.45
N GLU A 56 -7.18 -1.52 -1.31
CA GLU A 56 -7.93 -0.32 -1.00
C GLU A 56 -7.59 0.79 -2.01
N SER A 57 -6.31 1.00 -2.30
CA SER A 57 -5.88 2.02 -3.26
C SER A 57 -6.40 1.73 -4.68
N ILE A 58 -6.34 0.47 -5.13
CA ILE A 58 -6.91 0.07 -6.41
C ILE A 58 -8.43 0.28 -6.45
N SER A 59 -9.13 -0.03 -5.36
CA SER A 59 -10.58 0.17 -5.24
C SER A 59 -10.93 1.67 -5.30
N LEU A 60 -10.25 2.49 -4.51
CA LEU A 60 -10.45 3.94 -4.45
C LEU A 60 -10.19 4.59 -5.80
N SER A 61 -9.06 4.31 -6.42
CA SER A 61 -8.75 4.84 -7.75
C SER A 61 -9.75 4.39 -8.81
N HIS A 62 -10.28 3.16 -8.70
CA HIS A 62 -11.33 2.69 -9.62
C HIS A 62 -12.63 3.45 -9.45
N TRP A 63 -13.06 3.72 -8.22
CA TRP A 63 -14.25 4.50 -7.94
C TRP A 63 -14.06 5.99 -8.28
N SER A 64 -12.87 6.55 -8.05
CA SER A 64 -12.54 7.92 -8.48
C SER A 64 -12.58 8.06 -10.01
N PHE A 65 -12.19 7.03 -10.74
CA PHE A 65 -12.36 7.01 -12.20
C PHE A 65 -13.82 7.00 -12.63
N ILE A 66 -14.67 6.22 -11.94
CA ILE A 66 -16.10 6.11 -12.28
C ILE A 66 -16.86 7.40 -11.93
N PHE A 67 -16.57 8.01 -10.79
CA PHE A 67 -17.41 9.08 -10.21
C PHE A 67 -16.81 10.48 -10.30
N ASN A 68 -15.49 10.61 -10.43
CA ASN A 68 -14.79 11.91 -10.37
C ASN A 68 -13.93 12.19 -11.62
N ASP A 69 -14.09 11.41 -12.70
CA ASP A 69 -13.30 11.50 -13.94
C ASP A 69 -11.77 11.49 -13.75
N MET A 70 -11.29 11.02 -12.59
CA MET A 70 -9.87 10.94 -12.30
C MET A 70 -9.26 9.76 -13.06
N PRO A 71 -8.19 9.95 -13.85
CA PRO A 71 -7.65 8.88 -14.67
C PRO A 71 -7.11 7.74 -13.81
N PHE A 72 -7.54 6.52 -14.14
CA PHE A 72 -6.99 5.31 -13.53
C PHE A 72 -5.63 5.00 -14.18
N THR A 73 -4.54 5.50 -13.57
CA THR A 73 -3.17 5.27 -14.03
C THR A 73 -2.39 4.46 -12.99
N THR A 74 -1.35 3.77 -13.42
CA THR A 74 -0.45 3.08 -12.50
C THR A 74 0.15 4.05 -11.48
N ASP A 75 0.60 5.22 -11.94
CA ASP A 75 1.30 6.20 -11.11
C ASP A 75 0.41 6.79 -10.02
N THR A 76 -0.86 7.09 -10.35
CA THR A 76 -1.83 7.60 -9.37
C THR A 76 -2.11 6.56 -8.28
N VAL A 77 -2.24 5.29 -8.65
CA VAL A 77 -2.45 4.22 -7.68
C VAL A 77 -1.19 3.99 -6.83
N PHE A 78 0.02 4.05 -7.41
CA PHE A 78 1.28 3.95 -6.66
C PHE A 78 1.45 5.07 -5.64
N ALA A 79 1.17 6.30 -6.04
CA ALA A 79 1.22 7.45 -5.15
C ALA A 79 0.28 7.24 -3.95
N LEU A 80 -0.94 6.76 -4.21
CA LEU A 80 -1.93 6.48 -3.17
C LEU A 80 -1.49 5.35 -2.22
N VAL A 81 -0.91 4.28 -2.77
CA VAL A 81 -0.35 3.18 -1.97
C VAL A 81 0.78 3.70 -1.06
N ALA A 82 1.72 4.47 -1.61
CA ALA A 82 2.83 5.03 -0.86
C ALA A 82 2.36 5.98 0.24
N GLN A 83 1.40 6.87 -0.08
CA GLN A 83 0.80 7.78 0.87
C GLN A 83 0.15 7.03 2.04
N LYS A 84 -0.70 6.04 1.76
CA LYS A 84 -1.36 5.25 2.80
C LYS A 84 -0.38 4.44 3.62
N MET A 85 0.69 3.91 3.03
CA MET A 85 1.75 3.24 3.79
C MET A 85 2.46 4.19 4.75
N CYS A 86 2.77 5.42 4.32
CA CYS A 86 3.34 6.45 5.19
C CYS A 86 2.37 6.82 6.31
N GLN A 87 1.08 6.99 6.00
CA GLN A 87 0.04 7.26 6.99
C GLN A 87 -0.05 6.14 8.04
N HIS A 88 -0.13 4.88 7.61
CA HIS A 88 -0.17 3.74 8.54
C HIS A 88 1.08 3.65 9.44
N LYS A 89 2.27 4.00 8.92
CA LYS A 89 3.48 4.11 9.75
C LYS A 89 3.33 5.21 10.80
N GLN A 90 2.87 6.40 10.39
CA GLN A 90 2.65 7.53 11.28
C GLN A 90 1.62 7.20 12.38
N GLU A 91 0.49 6.60 12.02
CA GLU A 91 -0.55 6.17 12.97
C GLU A 91 -0.02 5.10 13.93
N SER A 92 0.80 4.17 13.43
CA SER A 92 1.45 3.16 14.28
C SER A 92 2.43 3.79 15.28
N PHE A 93 3.15 4.85 14.91
CA PHE A 93 4.00 5.60 15.83
C PHE A 93 3.19 6.34 16.90
N MET A 94 2.06 6.94 16.53
CA MET A 94 1.15 7.59 17.48
C MET A 94 0.55 6.56 18.46
N ALA A 95 0.08 5.42 17.96
CA ALA A 95 -0.55 4.38 18.77
C ALA A 95 0.42 3.70 19.75
N THR A 96 1.71 3.65 19.42
CA THR A 96 2.76 3.09 20.30
C THR A 96 3.24 4.09 21.36
N GLY A 97 2.69 5.31 21.37
CA GLY A 97 2.99 6.32 22.41
C GLY A 97 4.43 6.81 22.38
N ILE A 98 5.16 6.64 21.28
CA ILE A 98 6.54 7.13 21.17
C ILE A 98 6.46 8.67 21.18
N PRO A 99 7.03 9.32 22.22
CA PRO A 99 6.97 10.76 22.33
C PRO A 99 7.68 11.35 21.12
N HIS A 100 6.96 12.20 20.41
CA HIS A 100 7.47 13.01 19.32
C HIS A 100 8.46 13.98 19.97
N LEU A 101 9.72 13.58 20.07
CA LEU A 101 10.78 14.53 20.29
C LEU A 101 10.65 15.56 19.17
N PRO A 102 10.44 16.84 19.50
CA PRO A 102 10.47 17.86 18.46
C PRO A 102 11.83 17.73 17.75
N PRO A 103 11.87 18.01 16.45
CA PRO A 103 13.12 17.96 15.71
C PRO A 103 14.22 18.74 16.44
N PRO A 104 15.50 18.34 16.31
CA PRO A 104 16.61 18.82 17.15
C PRO A 104 16.86 20.33 17.17
N PHE A 105 16.14 21.12 16.36
CA PHE A 105 16.20 22.58 16.33
C PHE A 105 15.45 23.30 17.47
N PHE A 106 14.70 22.60 18.33
CA PHE A 106 14.04 23.21 19.50
C PHE A 106 14.87 23.19 20.78
N PHE A 107 16.05 22.57 20.78
CA PHE A 107 17.00 22.64 21.90
C PHE A 107 18.04 23.73 21.61
N VAL A 108 17.62 24.99 21.72
CA VAL A 108 18.57 26.10 21.87
C VAL A 108 18.71 26.34 23.36
N ASP A 109 19.90 26.08 23.90
CA ASP A 109 20.22 26.36 25.30
C ASP A 109 19.94 27.84 25.62
N PRO A 110 19.28 28.17 26.73
CA PRO A 110 19.16 29.55 27.16
C PRO A 110 20.54 30.09 27.53
N ILE A 111 20.97 31.16 26.83
CA ILE A 111 22.11 32.02 27.21
C ILE A 111 21.71 32.88 28.40
#